data_AF-A0A7K3A3Z5-F1
#
_entry.id   AF-A0A7K3A3Z5-F1
#
_cell.length_a   1.000
_cell.length_b   1.000
_cell.length_c   1.000
_cell.angle_alpha   90.00
_cell.angle_beta   90.00
_cell.angle_gamma   90.00
#
_symmetry.space_group_name_H-M   'P 1'
#
loop_
_entity.id
_entity.type
_entity.pdbx_description
1 polymer ?
#
loop_
_entity_poly.entity_id
_entity_poly.type
_entity_poly.pdbx_seq_one_letter_code
_entity_poly.pdbx_strand_id
1 'polypeptide(L)'
;MPDRTLTPGPLAALTDDVRDHGYAIVQTRIERAPARLRSTRCGEPDGCTRSATLLTVALAEVTDEGDAIGFRFERDGRGELVRLPVCDEHRVEASHDLYYALTGRTRPDGIRAFDLPGHHMSWADEDGRP
;
A
#
# COMPACT_ATOMS: atom_id res chain seq x y z
N MET A 1 -5.64 -13.56 -19.36
CA MET A 1 -5.65 -12.90 -18.04
C MET A 1 -5.25 -11.46 -18.29
N PRO A 2 -6.00 -10.44 -17.85
CA PRO A 2 -5.65 -9.07 -18.14
C PRO A 2 -4.28 -8.73 -17.56
N ASP A 3 -3.51 -7.94 -18.31
CA ASP A 3 -2.17 -7.49 -17.92
C ASP A 3 -2.25 -6.68 -16.62
N ARG A 4 -1.54 -7.18 -15.61
CA ARG A 4 -1.50 -6.61 -14.26
C ARG A 4 -0.49 -5.48 -14.24
N THR A 5 -0.99 -4.24 -14.34
CA THR A 5 -0.11 -3.09 -14.56
C THR A 5 0.20 -2.36 -13.26
N LEU A 6 1.48 -2.37 -12.86
CA LEU A 6 1.99 -1.34 -11.96
C LEU A 6 1.93 0.00 -12.71
N THR A 7 1.06 0.89 -12.26
CA THR A 7 0.95 2.21 -12.89
C THR A 7 1.57 3.22 -11.95
N PRO A 8 2.73 3.82 -12.28
CA PRO A 8 3.09 5.10 -11.69
C PRO A 8 2.02 6.10 -12.15
N GLY A 9 1.05 6.36 -11.28
CA GLY A 9 -0.13 7.15 -11.58
C GLY A 9 -0.04 8.53 -10.96
N PRO A 10 -0.63 9.56 -11.58
CA PRO A 10 -0.84 10.85 -10.92
C PRO A 10 -1.73 10.65 -9.67
N LEU A 11 -1.56 11.50 -8.65
CA LEU A 11 -2.35 11.47 -7.41
C LEU A 11 -3.87 11.39 -7.66
N ALA A 12 -4.37 12.07 -8.70
CA ALA A 12 -5.78 12.02 -9.08
C ALA A 12 -6.30 10.60 -9.32
N ALA A 13 -5.49 9.73 -9.95
CA ALA A 13 -5.88 8.34 -10.20
C ALA A 13 -5.97 7.52 -8.90
N LEU A 14 -5.19 7.88 -7.89
CA LEU A 14 -5.21 7.25 -6.58
C LEU A 14 -6.41 7.74 -5.77
N THR A 15 -6.76 9.03 -5.84
CA THR A 15 -8.01 9.56 -5.26
C THR A 15 -9.25 8.95 -5.92
N ASP A 16 -9.24 8.75 -7.24
CA ASP A 16 -10.33 8.07 -7.95
C ASP A 16 -10.49 6.61 -7.49
N ASP A 17 -9.39 5.84 -7.37
CA ASP A 17 -9.43 4.47 -6.86
C ASP A 17 -10.00 4.42 -5.42
N VAL A 18 -9.58 5.35 -4.53
CA VAL A 18 -10.17 5.48 -3.18
C VAL A 18 -11.67 5.77 -3.24
N ARG A 19 -12.11 6.73 -4.07
CA ARG A 19 -13.54 7.08 -4.20
C ARG A 19 -14.37 5.89 -4.71
N ASP A 20 -13.86 5.18 -5.70
CA ASP A 20 -14.62 4.17 -6.43
C ASP A 20 -14.59 2.79 -5.73
N HIS A 21 -13.58 2.54 -4.88
CA HIS A 21 -13.38 1.24 -4.23
C HIS A 21 -13.29 1.29 -2.70
N GLY A 22 -13.27 2.48 -2.11
CA GLY A 22 -13.06 2.70 -0.67
C GLY A 22 -11.59 2.70 -0.25
N TYR A 23 -10.67 2.29 -1.13
CA TYR A 23 -9.23 2.34 -0.88
C TYR A 23 -8.42 2.26 -2.18
N ALA A 24 -7.15 2.65 -2.13
CA ALA A 24 -6.15 2.43 -3.16
C ALA A 24 -4.99 1.59 -2.62
N ILE A 25 -4.43 0.70 -3.43
CA ILE A 25 -3.23 -0.08 -3.04
C ILE A 25 -1.99 0.66 -3.48
N VAL A 26 -1.09 0.91 -2.55
CA VAL A 26 0.14 1.66 -2.79
C VAL A 26 1.34 0.85 -2.35
N GLN A 27 2.45 1.05 -3.05
CA GLN A 27 3.74 0.46 -2.74
C GLN A 27 4.74 1.59 -2.54
N THR A 28 5.56 1.46 -1.50
CA THR A 28 6.68 2.37 -1.28
C THR A 28 7.93 1.59 -0.89
N ARG A 29 9.08 2.21 -1.08
CA ARG A 29 10.36 1.62 -0.68
C ARG A 29 10.41 1.48 0.84
N ILE A 30 10.74 0.29 1.33
CA ILE A 30 10.65 -0.02 2.76
C ILE A 30 11.57 0.85 3.62
N GLU A 31 12.70 1.30 3.07
CA GLU A 31 13.62 2.23 3.73
C GLU A 31 13.03 3.63 3.95
N ARG A 32 11.94 3.98 3.24
CA ARG A 32 11.22 5.25 3.37
C ARG A 32 10.03 5.17 4.32
N ALA A 33 9.62 3.97 4.74
CA ALA A 33 8.59 3.78 5.75
C ALA A 33 9.13 4.01 7.16
N PRO A 34 8.29 4.37 8.16
CA PRO A 34 8.66 4.41 9.57
C PRO A 34 9.30 3.10 10.04
N ALA A 35 10.31 3.17 10.92
CA ALA A 35 11.06 2.00 11.37
C ALA A 35 10.16 0.87 11.93
N ARG A 36 9.08 1.23 12.64
CA ARG A 36 8.07 0.28 13.17
C ARG A 36 7.34 -0.53 12.09
N LEU A 37 7.26 0.01 10.87
CA LEU A 37 6.58 -0.59 9.72
C LEU A 37 7.55 -1.31 8.77
N ARG A 38 8.85 -1.32 9.08
CA ARG A 38 9.82 -2.07 8.27
C ARG A 38 9.79 -3.54 8.65
N SER A 39 10.15 -4.38 7.69
CA SER A 39 10.41 -5.80 7.89
C SER A 39 11.73 -6.14 7.22
N THR A 40 12.48 -7.06 7.82
CA THR A 40 13.72 -7.56 7.23
C THR A 40 13.48 -8.70 6.24
N ARG A 41 12.27 -9.28 6.22
CA ARG A 41 11.91 -10.42 5.38
C ARG A 41 10.69 -10.14 4.53
N CYS A 42 10.72 -10.69 3.33
CA CYS A 42 9.59 -10.78 2.42
C CYS A 42 8.47 -11.60 3.08
N GLY A 43 7.25 -11.06 3.06
CA GLY A 43 6.05 -11.67 3.62
C GLY A 43 5.36 -12.64 2.66
N GLU A 44 5.62 -12.53 1.35
CA GLU A 44 5.02 -13.41 0.33
C GLU A 44 6.02 -13.83 -0.75
N PRO A 45 5.84 -14.99 -1.40
CA PRO A 45 5.01 -16.10 -0.90
C PRO A 45 5.56 -16.60 0.44
N ASP A 46 4.73 -17.28 1.21
CA ASP A 46 5.17 -18.02 2.40
C ASP A 46 6.43 -18.86 2.09
N GLY A 47 7.49 -18.63 2.87
CA GLY A 47 8.79 -19.29 2.67
C GLY A 47 9.80 -18.51 1.81
N CYS A 48 9.47 -17.32 1.32
CA CYS A 48 10.45 -16.44 0.71
C CYS A 48 11.55 -16.07 1.71
N THR A 49 12.81 -16.32 1.33
CA THR A 49 13.99 -16.05 2.19
C THR A 49 14.65 -14.70 1.93
N ARG A 50 14.15 -13.94 0.96
CA ARG A 50 14.74 -12.65 0.56
C ARG A 50 14.35 -11.54 1.52
N SER A 51 15.16 -10.49 1.52
CA SER A 51 14.86 -9.26 2.25
C SER A 51 13.70 -8.52 1.60
N ALA A 52 12.80 -7.96 2.42
CA ALA A 52 11.80 -7.05 1.91
C ALA A 52 12.46 -5.74 1.46
N THR A 53 12.05 -5.22 0.31
CA THR A 53 12.50 -3.96 -0.29
C THR A 53 11.35 -2.97 -0.49
N LEU A 54 10.11 -3.48 -0.47
CA LEU A 54 8.87 -2.74 -0.64
C LEU A 54 7.96 -2.96 0.56
N LEU A 55 7.14 -1.96 0.84
CA LEU A 55 5.99 -2.04 1.73
C LEU A 55 4.74 -1.77 0.91
N THR A 56 3.87 -2.76 0.80
CA THR A 56 2.54 -2.62 0.18
C THR A 56 1.54 -2.30 1.28
N VAL A 57 0.74 -1.25 1.11
CA VAL A 57 -0.28 -0.81 2.07
C VAL A 57 -1.55 -0.40 1.33
N ALA A 58 -2.68 -0.42 2.04
CA ALA A 58 -3.92 0.13 1.53
C ALA A 58 -4.14 1.52 2.11
N LEU A 59 -4.53 2.42 1.22
CA LEU A 59 -4.81 3.80 1.51
C LEU A 59 -6.33 4.02 1.51
N ALA A 60 -6.88 4.43 2.64
CA ALA A 60 -8.31 4.69 2.81
C ALA A 60 -8.70 6.13 2.45
N GLU A 61 -7.79 7.09 2.61
CA GLU A 61 -8.06 8.50 2.31
C GLU A 61 -6.79 9.25 1.90
N VAL A 62 -6.95 10.21 1.00
CA VAL A 62 -5.95 11.24 0.71
C VAL A 62 -6.45 12.54 1.33
N THR A 63 -5.68 13.13 2.24
CA THR A 63 -6.01 14.42 2.84
C THR A 63 -5.19 15.53 2.20
N ASP A 64 -5.83 16.67 1.97
CA ASP A 64 -5.14 17.90 1.58
C ASP A 64 -4.89 18.72 2.85
N GLU A 65 -3.63 18.76 3.30
CA GLU A 65 -3.18 19.52 4.48
C GLU A 65 -2.39 20.77 4.03
N GLY A 66 -2.95 21.52 3.08
CA GLY A 66 -2.39 22.79 2.63
C GLY A 66 -1.17 22.60 1.73
N ASP A 67 0.03 22.72 2.28
CA ASP A 67 1.30 22.55 1.53
C ASP A 67 1.75 21.07 1.45
N ALA A 68 1.04 20.17 2.14
CA ALA A 68 1.36 18.75 2.19
C ALA A 68 0.14 17.87 1.89
N ILE A 69 0.39 16.74 1.23
CA ILE A 69 -0.61 15.68 1.04
C ILE A 69 -0.46 14.68 2.17
N GLY A 70 -1.51 14.49 2.95
CA GLY A 70 -1.60 13.46 3.96
C GLY A 70 -2.23 12.18 3.41
N PHE A 71 -1.93 11.06 4.07
CA PHE A 71 -2.43 9.75 3.68
C PHE A 71 -2.97 9.04 4.92
N ARG A 72 -4.26 8.66 4.90
CA ARG A 72 -4.82 7.78 5.92
C ARG A 72 -4.84 6.36 5.39
N PHE A 73 -4.17 5.47 6.09
CA PHE A 73 -4.10 4.07 5.70
C PHE A 73 -5.20 3.23 6.34
N GLU A 74 -5.57 2.16 5.64
CA GLU A 74 -6.52 1.16 6.10
C GLU A 74 -5.95 0.34 7.27
N ARG A 75 -6.78 0.09 8.27
CA ARG A 75 -6.42 -0.65 9.49
C ARG A 75 -7.34 -1.85 9.68
N ASP A 76 -6.82 -2.90 10.29
CA ASP A 76 -7.60 -4.08 10.63
C ASP A 76 -8.53 -3.82 11.83
N GLY A 77 -9.36 -4.82 12.18
CA GLY A 77 -10.25 -4.75 13.34
C GLY A 77 -9.54 -4.64 14.71
N ARG A 78 -8.20 -4.64 14.74
CA ARG A 78 -7.37 -4.39 15.94
C ARG A 78 -6.73 -3.00 15.92
N GLY A 79 -6.97 -2.21 14.88
CA GLY A 79 -6.35 -0.90 14.68
C GLY A 79 -4.94 -0.96 14.12
N GLU A 80 -4.47 -2.13 13.67
CA GLU A 80 -3.14 -2.27 13.08
C GLU A 80 -3.16 -1.96 11.59
N LEU A 81 -2.07 -1.36 11.08
CA LEU A 81 -1.93 -1.05 9.67
C LEU A 81 -1.96 -2.34 8.82
N VAL A 82 -2.89 -2.42 7.86
CA VAL A 82 -2.93 -3.52 6.90
C VAL A 82 -1.80 -3.34 5.90
N ARG A 83 -0.71 -4.09 6.09
CA ARG A 83 0.53 -3.97 5.32
C ARG A 83 1.12 -5.31 4.95
N LEU A 84 1.82 -5.34 3.82
CA LEU A 84 2.53 -6.51 3.33
C LEU A 84 3.93 -6.11 2.81
N PRO A 85 4.99 -6.35 3.59
CA PRO A 85 6.35 -6.09 3.16
C PRO A 85 6.82 -7.19 2.22
N VAL A 86 7.33 -6.84 1.04
CA VAL A 86 7.77 -7.82 0.03
C VAL A 86 9.08 -7.41 -0.66
N CYS A 87 9.74 -8.34 -1.32
CA CYS A 87 10.83 -8.02 -2.24
C CYS A 87 10.26 -7.59 -3.61
N ASP A 88 11.09 -6.93 -4.42
CA ASP A 88 10.67 -6.39 -5.72
C ASP A 88 10.09 -7.46 -6.67
N GLU A 89 10.50 -8.73 -6.54
CA GLU A 89 9.96 -9.84 -7.36
C GLU A 89 8.49 -10.14 -7.04
N HIS A 90 8.08 -10.04 -5.77
CA HIS A 90 6.73 -10.39 -5.32
C HIS A 90 5.79 -9.19 -5.20
N ARG A 91 6.13 -8.08 -5.87
CA ARG A 91 5.37 -6.84 -5.78
C ARG A 91 3.95 -6.99 -6.33
N VAL A 92 3.75 -7.83 -7.35
CA VAL A 92 2.46 -8.03 -7.99
C VAL A 92 1.58 -8.90 -7.11
N GLU A 93 2.11 -10.02 -6.60
CA GLU A 93 1.42 -10.88 -5.64
C GLU A 93 0.99 -10.07 -4.41
N ALA A 94 1.88 -9.24 -3.86
CA ALA A 94 1.58 -8.47 -2.66
C ALA A 94 0.35 -7.57 -2.79
N SER A 95 0.13 -7.01 -3.98
CA SER A 95 -1.03 -6.16 -4.22
C SER A 95 -2.31 -7.00 -4.26
N HIS A 96 -2.24 -8.20 -4.83
CA HIS A 96 -3.34 -9.17 -4.85
C HIS A 96 -3.69 -9.71 -3.47
N ASP A 97 -2.69 -10.12 -2.70
CA ASP A 97 -2.89 -10.71 -1.38
C ASP A 97 -3.42 -9.66 -0.40
N LEU A 98 -2.92 -8.42 -0.49
CA LEU A 98 -3.44 -7.31 0.32
C LEU A 98 -4.92 -7.00 -0.02
N TYR A 99 -5.29 -6.96 -1.30
CA TYR A 99 -6.69 -6.78 -1.71
C TYR A 99 -7.59 -7.90 -1.20
N TYR A 100 -7.12 -9.15 -1.31
CA TYR A 100 -7.87 -10.31 -0.82
C TYR A 100 -8.04 -10.26 0.70
N ALA A 101 -6.99 -9.91 1.43
CA ALA A 101 -7.04 -9.73 2.89
C ALA A 101 -8.07 -8.66 3.31
N LEU A 102 -8.21 -7.58 2.53
CA LEU A 102 -9.16 -6.50 2.81
C LEU A 102 -10.60 -6.84 2.46
N THR A 103 -10.83 -7.62 1.40
CA THR A 103 -12.17 -7.76 0.82
C THR A 103 -12.75 -9.17 0.81
N GLY A 104 -11.91 -10.18 1.05
CA GLY A 104 -12.23 -11.59 0.83
C GLY A 104 -12.53 -11.93 -0.63
N ARG A 105 -12.21 -11.05 -1.58
CA ARG A 105 -12.55 -11.18 -3.00
C ARG A 105 -11.30 -11.24 -3.85
N THR A 106 -11.39 -11.92 -4.98
CA THR A 106 -10.39 -11.83 -6.06
C THR A 106 -10.84 -10.78 -7.07
N ARG A 107 -9.93 -9.93 -7.53
CA ARG A 107 -10.23 -8.91 -8.55
C ARG A 107 -9.90 -9.47 -9.95
N PRO A 108 -10.91 -9.73 -10.80
CA PRO A 108 -10.69 -10.36 -12.11
C PRO A 108 -9.92 -9.48 -13.09
N ASP A 109 -10.07 -8.15 -12.97
CA ASP A 109 -9.44 -7.17 -13.86
C ASP A 109 -7.99 -6.81 -13.47
N GLY A 110 -7.45 -7.47 -12.43
CA GLY A 110 -6.16 -7.12 -11.84
C GLY A 110 -6.27 -5.97 -10.84
N ILE A 111 -5.22 -5.79 -10.04
CA ILE A 111 -5.13 -4.72 -9.05
C ILE A 111 -4.14 -3.69 -9.53
N ARG A 112 -4.59 -2.43 -9.54
CA ARG A 112 -3.71 -1.29 -9.75
C ARG A 112 -2.97 -1.03 -8.43
N ALA A 113 -1.65 -1.07 -8.49
CA ALA A 113 -0.78 -0.65 -7.41
C ALA A 113 0.00 0.60 -7.83
N PHE A 114 0.00 1.60 -6.97
CA PHE A 114 0.67 2.89 -7.22
C PHE A 114 2.02 2.93 -6.50
N ASP A 115 3.09 3.31 -7.21
CA ASP A 115 4.39 3.54 -6.59
C ASP A 115 4.44 4.96 -6.01
N LEU A 116 4.53 5.08 -4.69
CA LEU A 116 4.63 6.36 -4.00
C LEU A 116 6.05 6.57 -3.47
N PRO A 117 6.70 7.70 -3.81
CA PRO A 117 8.08 7.95 -3.43
C PRO A 117 8.31 8.15 -1.92
N GLY A 118 7.32 7.97 -1.03
CA GLY A 118 7.49 7.96 0.43
C GLY A 118 7.81 9.32 1.07
N HIS A 119 8.56 10.20 0.38
CA HIS A 119 9.04 11.49 0.86
C HIS A 119 7.95 12.57 1.03
N HIS A 120 6.75 12.31 0.51
CA HIS A 120 5.59 13.18 0.69
C HIS A 120 4.46 12.48 1.47
N MET A 121 4.77 11.36 2.13
CA MET A 121 3.78 10.65 2.94
C MET A 121 3.86 11.11 4.38
N SER A 122 2.88 11.92 4.82
CA SER A 122 2.63 12.07 6.24
C SER A 122 2.04 10.74 6.73
N TRP A 123 2.80 9.98 7.53
CA TRP A 123 2.36 8.71 8.12
C TRP A 123 1.50 8.96 9.37
N ALA A 124 0.73 10.04 9.36
CA ALA A 124 -0.07 10.49 10.47
C ALA A 124 -1.00 9.38 10.95
N ASP A 125 -0.93 9.06 12.24
CA ASP A 125 -1.98 8.28 12.89
C ASP A 125 -3.26 9.14 13.06
N GLU A 126 -4.36 8.53 13.50
CA GLU A 126 -5.63 9.24 13.76
C GLU A 126 -5.47 10.40 14.77
N ASP A 127 -4.36 10.43 15.52
CA ASP A 127 -4.00 11.50 16.47
C ASP A 127 -3.15 12.63 15.84
N GLY A 128 -2.93 12.60 14.52
CA GLY A 128 -2.13 13.60 13.81
C GLY A 128 -0.64 13.57 14.18
N ARG A 129 -0.13 12.46 14.72
CA ARG A 129 1.29 12.30 15.02
C ARG A 129 2.00 11.63 13.84
N PRO A 130 3.11 12.21 13.35
CA PRO A 130 3.87 11.66 12.23
C PRO A 130 4.49 10.28 12.52
#